data_AF-A0A1Y4ANC9-F1
#
_entry.id   AF-A0A1Y4ANC9-F1
#
_cell.length_a   1.000
_cell.length_b   1.000
_cell.length_c   1.000
_cell.angle_alpha   90.00
_cell.angle_beta   90.00
_cell.angle_gamma   90.00
#
_symmetry.space_group_name_H-M   'P 1'
#
loop_
_entity.id
_entity.type
_entity.pdbx_description
1 polymer ?
#
loop_
_entity_poly.entity_id
_entity_poly.type
_entity_poly.pdbx_seq_one_letter_code
_entity_poly.pdbx_strand_id
1 'polypeptide(L)'
;MRHRSLLRIGWLGWSPEWCATLRRHRIATLLLALGALLLAAVPYWSFIYLGFTALAAVECYTRNEPLALLLLPELESGRLLARKVFEALRNYLLATAPFALAAALLHPRAAWVAALWLAFSTLVLLYAVLAKYALYDPDEPRPVASTVMLFGLIGFLLPPLLPVSLVLLVRYGLRAERNLNRYLHDYSR
;
A
#
# COMPACT_ATOMS: atom_id res chain seq x y z
N MET A 1 29.33 -1.22 -18.24
CA MET A 1 29.58 -0.61 -16.91
C MET A 1 28.30 -0.66 -16.10
N ARG A 2 28.32 -1.39 -14.98
CA ARG A 2 27.14 -1.76 -14.19
C ARG A 2 26.89 -0.66 -13.15
N HIS A 3 25.92 0.23 -13.38
CA HIS A 3 25.46 1.15 -12.33
C HIS A 3 24.78 0.34 -11.23
N ARG A 4 25.57 -0.05 -10.22
CA ARG A 4 25.08 -0.58 -8.95
C ARG A 4 24.36 0.55 -8.23
N SER A 5 23.04 0.64 -8.40
CA SER A 5 22.22 1.61 -7.68
C SER A 5 22.30 1.31 -6.18
N LEU A 6 22.77 2.31 -5.41
CA LEU A 6 23.07 2.22 -3.98
C LEU A 6 21.87 2.00 -3.04
N LEU A 7 20.65 1.94 -3.58
CA LEU A 7 19.48 1.52 -2.81
C LEU A 7 19.39 0.00 -2.90
N ARG A 8 19.80 -0.72 -1.85
CA ARG A 8 19.57 -2.18 -1.75
C ARG A 8 18.06 -2.45 -1.79
N ILE A 9 17.56 -2.69 -2.99
CA ILE A 9 16.19 -3.11 -3.32
C ILE A 9 15.77 -4.37 -2.51
N GLY A 10 16.74 -5.14 -2.00
CA GLY A 10 16.49 -6.30 -1.14
C GLY A 10 15.76 -6.00 0.17
N TRP A 11 15.74 -4.76 0.68
CA TRP A 11 15.03 -4.41 1.91
C TRP A 11 13.50 -4.32 1.75
N LEU A 12 13.01 -4.14 0.53
CA LEU A 12 11.56 -4.10 0.20
C LEU A 12 11.00 -5.48 -0.16
N GLY A 13 11.73 -6.54 0.19
CA GLY A 13 11.33 -7.93 -0.05
C GLY A 13 11.03 -8.27 -1.51
N TRP A 14 11.67 -7.57 -2.46
CA TRP A 14 11.55 -7.83 -3.89
C TRP A 14 10.15 -7.68 -4.49
N SER A 15 9.23 -6.97 -3.85
CA SER A 15 7.91 -6.67 -4.44
C SER A 15 8.11 -5.91 -5.77
N PRO A 16 7.73 -6.50 -6.92
CA PRO A 16 7.97 -5.91 -8.24
C PRO A 16 7.29 -4.54 -8.38
N GLU A 17 6.12 -4.40 -7.76
CA GLU A 17 5.27 -3.20 -7.75
C GLU A 17 5.99 -1.99 -7.13
N TRP A 18 6.55 -2.17 -5.93
CA TRP A 18 7.30 -1.12 -5.24
C TRP A 18 8.57 -0.77 -6.00
N CYS A 19 9.28 -1.77 -6.53
CA CYS A 19 10.50 -1.54 -7.30
C CYS A 19 10.23 -0.78 -8.61
N ALA A 20 9.15 -1.11 -9.32
CA ALA A 20 8.74 -0.42 -10.53
C ALA A 20 8.38 1.04 -10.25
N THR A 21 7.57 1.26 -9.21
CA THR A 21 7.05 2.58 -8.86
C THR A 21 8.14 3.51 -8.33
N LEU A 22 9.01 3.02 -7.42
CA LEU A 22 10.15 3.77 -6.93
C LEU A 22 11.13 4.15 -8.05
N ARG A 23 11.34 3.26 -9.05
CA ARG A 23 12.18 3.58 -10.22
C ARG A 23 11.56 4.62 -11.12
N ARG A 24 10.24 4.59 -11.30
CA ARG A 24 9.49 5.54 -12.13
C ARG A 24 9.39 6.92 -11.48
N HIS A 25 9.19 6.98 -10.16
CA HIS A 25 8.92 8.19 -9.41
C HIS A 25 10.03 8.55 -8.41
N ARG A 26 11.30 8.31 -8.76
CA ARG A 26 12.46 8.56 -7.88
C ARG A 26 12.46 9.95 -7.26
N ILE A 27 12.25 10.99 -8.08
CA ILE A 27 12.24 12.37 -7.62
C ILE A 27 11.12 12.59 -6.60
N ALA A 28 9.90 12.13 -6.90
CA ALA A 28 8.78 12.24 -5.96
C ALA A 28 9.06 11.50 -4.65
N THR A 29 9.67 10.31 -4.69
CA THR A 29 10.00 9.56 -3.47
C THR A 29 11.05 10.27 -2.61
N LEU A 30 12.04 10.91 -3.23
CA LEU A 30 13.03 11.71 -2.53
C LEU A 30 12.41 12.97 -1.93
N LEU A 31 11.53 13.65 -2.67
CA LEU A 31 10.78 14.80 -2.15
C LEU A 31 9.88 14.39 -0.98
N LEU A 32 9.22 13.23 -1.07
CA LEU A 32 8.40 12.71 0.01
C LEU A 32 9.23 12.41 1.27
N ALA A 33 10.39 11.78 1.12
CA ALA A 33 11.33 11.52 2.20
C ALA A 33 11.90 12.81 2.81
N LEU A 34 12.26 13.80 1.98
CA LEU A 34 12.72 15.11 2.45
C LEU A 34 11.62 15.83 3.23
N GLY A 35 10.39 15.84 2.72
CA GLY A 35 9.23 16.40 3.42
C GLY A 35 8.97 15.70 4.76
N ALA A 36 9.13 14.37 4.83
CA ALA A 36 9.00 13.62 6.09
C ALA A 36 10.06 14.05 7.11
N LEU A 37 11.29 14.28 6.65
CA LEU A 37 12.38 14.74 7.51
C LEU A 37 12.14 16.16 8.03
N LEU A 38 11.71 17.08 7.16
CA LEU A 38 11.42 18.47 7.55
C LEU A 38 10.23 18.53 8.52
N LEU A 39 9.16 17.77 8.24
CA LEU A 39 7.95 17.75 9.08
C LEU A 39 8.11 16.93 10.36
N ALA A 40 9.16 16.09 10.49
CA ALA A 40 9.48 15.42 11.75
C ALA A 40 9.75 16.43 12.89
N ALA A 41 10.23 17.64 12.56
CA ALA A 41 10.44 18.71 13.53
C ALA A 41 9.14 19.35 14.03
N VAL A 42 8.02 19.19 13.31
CA VAL A 42 6.73 19.79 13.66
C VAL A 42 5.83 18.76 14.37
N PRO A 43 5.35 19.04 15.59
CA PRO A 43 4.43 18.15 16.30
C PRO A 43 3.15 17.91 15.48
N TYR A 44 2.57 16.70 15.58
CA TYR A 44 1.34 16.24 14.91
C TYR A 44 1.41 16.14 13.38
N TRP A 45 1.96 17.16 12.71
CA TRP A 45 2.09 17.22 11.25
C TRP A 45 2.98 16.13 10.66
N SER A 46 3.98 15.67 11.41
CA SER A 46 4.80 14.51 11.05
C SER A 46 3.94 13.28 10.74
N PHE A 47 3.06 12.88 11.65
CA PHE A 47 2.19 11.71 11.48
C PHE A 47 1.09 11.92 10.42
N ILE A 48 0.53 13.13 10.33
CA ILE A 48 -0.44 13.49 9.28
C ILE A 48 0.22 13.34 7.90
N TYR A 49 1.43 13.86 7.75
CA TYR A 49 2.20 13.75 6.52
C TYR A 49 2.52 12.31 6.15
N LEU A 50 2.91 11.48 7.13
CA LEU A 50 3.06 10.05 6.90
C LEU A 50 1.74 9.40 6.44
N GLY A 51 0.59 9.84 6.95
CA GLY A 51 -0.72 9.44 6.42
C GLY A 51 -0.86 9.73 4.92
N PHE A 52 -0.45 10.90 4.45
CA PHE A 52 -0.44 11.23 3.02
C PHE A 52 0.53 10.39 2.20
N THR A 53 1.69 9.99 2.77
CA THR A 53 2.59 9.07 2.06
C THR A 53 1.98 7.68 1.88
N ALA A 54 1.05 7.25 2.76
CA ALA A 54 0.29 6.01 2.55
C ALA A 54 -0.65 6.13 1.33
N LEU A 55 -1.29 7.29 1.15
CA LEU A 55 -2.10 7.56 -0.05
C LEU A 55 -1.24 7.56 -1.31
N ALA A 56 -0.04 8.14 -1.26
CA ALA A 56 0.90 8.09 -2.38
C ALA A 56 1.38 6.65 -2.68
N ALA A 57 1.52 5.80 -1.66
CA ALA A 57 1.89 4.39 -1.82
C ALA A 57 0.82 3.56 -2.55
N VAL A 58 -0.42 4.05 -2.65
CA VAL A 58 -1.47 3.40 -3.45
C VAL A 58 -1.09 3.33 -4.93
N GLU A 59 -0.31 4.28 -5.44
CA GLU A 59 0.16 4.27 -6.84
C GLU A 59 1.01 3.02 -7.15
N CYS A 60 1.60 2.37 -6.14
CA CYS A 60 2.26 1.07 -6.34
C CYS A 60 1.28 -0.03 -6.80
N TYR A 61 0.00 0.10 -6.44
CA TYR A 61 -1.05 -0.90 -6.67
C TYR A 61 -1.97 -0.56 -7.86
N THR A 62 -1.71 0.52 -8.59
CA THR A 62 -2.54 0.94 -9.74
C THR A 62 -2.22 0.19 -11.04
N ARG A 63 -1.21 -0.70 -11.04
CA ARG A 63 -0.87 -1.54 -12.19
C ARG A 63 -1.09 -3.01 -11.88
N ASN A 64 -1.66 -3.74 -12.83
CA ASN A 64 -1.83 -5.19 -12.72
C ASN A 64 -0.49 -5.91 -12.94
N GLU A 65 -0.26 -6.94 -12.13
CA GLU A 65 0.85 -7.88 -12.34
C GLU A 65 0.43 -8.93 -13.38
N PRO A 66 1.35 -9.44 -14.22
CA PRO A 66 1.01 -10.50 -15.18
C PRO A 66 0.63 -11.79 -14.44
N LEU A 67 -0.33 -12.55 -15.00
CA LEU A 67 -0.84 -13.78 -14.39
C LEU A 67 0.26 -14.78 -14.04
N ALA A 68 1.27 -14.91 -14.91
CA ALA A 68 2.42 -15.79 -14.67
C ALA A 68 3.13 -15.49 -13.35
N LEU A 69 3.21 -14.21 -12.93
CA LEU A 69 3.85 -13.81 -11.68
C LEU A 69 2.96 -14.09 -10.46
N LEU A 70 1.64 -14.04 -10.64
CA LEU A 70 0.68 -14.41 -9.59
C LEU A 70 0.63 -15.92 -9.33
N LEU A 71 0.91 -16.74 -10.33
CA LEU A 71 0.90 -18.20 -10.21
C LEU A 71 2.18 -18.77 -9.59
N LEU A 72 3.31 -18.06 -9.68
CA LEU A 72 4.61 -18.49 -9.14
C LEU A 72 4.61 -19.01 -7.69
N PRO A 73 3.87 -18.41 -6.74
CA PRO A 73 3.88 -18.88 -5.36
C PRO A 73 3.07 -20.16 -5.13
N GLU A 74 2.23 -20.59 -6.08
CA GLU A 74 1.35 -21.78 -5.97
C GLU A 74 0.49 -21.78 -4.69
N LEU A 75 0.10 -20.59 -4.23
CA LEU A 75 -0.68 -20.41 -3.00
C LEU A 75 -2.18 -20.36 -3.30
N GLU A 76 -2.96 -20.86 -2.34
CA GLU A 76 -4.40 -20.60 -2.25
C GLU A 76 -4.71 -19.09 -2.33
N SER A 77 -5.84 -18.74 -2.94
CA SER A 77 -6.29 -17.36 -3.15
C SER A 77 -6.28 -16.50 -1.88
N GLY A 78 -6.79 -17.03 -0.76
CA GLY A 78 -6.81 -16.33 0.52
C GLY A 78 -5.41 -16.09 1.11
N ARG A 79 -4.52 -17.08 1.03
CA ARG A 79 -3.13 -16.96 1.53
C ARG A 79 -2.31 -16.01 0.66
N LEU A 80 -2.51 -16.03 -0.65
CA LEU A 80 -1.88 -15.10 -1.57
C LEU A 80 -2.31 -13.66 -1.27
N LEU A 81 -3.61 -13.44 -1.07
CA LEU A 81 -4.15 -12.13 -0.72
C LEU A 81 -3.58 -11.61 0.62
N ALA A 82 -3.59 -12.45 1.66
CA ALA A 82 -3.01 -12.11 2.96
C ALA A 82 -1.51 -11.79 2.86
N ARG A 83 -0.76 -12.56 2.07
CA ARG A 83 0.66 -12.30 1.80
C ARG A 83 0.87 -10.96 1.11
N LYS A 84 0.06 -10.62 0.11
CA LYS A 84 0.15 -9.33 -0.61
C LYS A 84 -0.18 -8.14 0.30
N VAL A 85 -1.20 -8.27 1.15
CA VAL A 85 -1.52 -7.27 2.17
C VAL A 85 -0.36 -7.12 3.16
N PHE A 86 0.20 -8.22 3.64
CA PHE A 86 1.34 -8.17 4.56
C PHE A 86 2.58 -7.54 3.92
N GLU A 87 2.89 -7.89 2.67
CA GLU A 87 4.00 -7.29 1.92
C GLU A 87 3.79 -5.77 1.73
N ALA A 88 2.57 -5.33 1.45
CA ALA A 88 2.21 -3.92 1.37
C ALA A 88 2.48 -3.17 2.66
N LEU A 89 1.93 -3.70 3.77
CA LEU A 89 2.07 -3.11 5.10
C LEU A 89 3.53 -3.09 5.54
N ARG A 90 4.23 -4.23 5.43
CA ARG A 90 5.65 -4.34 5.81
C ARG A 90 6.50 -3.34 5.04
N ASN A 91 6.33 -3.25 3.71
CA ASN A 91 7.15 -2.37 2.89
C ASN A 91 6.91 -0.89 3.20
N TYR A 92 5.64 -0.51 3.38
CA TYR A 92 5.30 0.85 3.80
C TYR A 92 5.89 1.17 5.18
N LEU A 93 5.64 0.30 6.17
CA LEU A 93 6.12 0.51 7.53
C LEU A 93 7.65 0.54 7.60
N LEU A 94 8.37 -0.31 6.88
CA LEU A 94 9.84 -0.24 6.83
C LEU A 94 10.33 1.07 6.22
N ALA A 95 9.64 1.61 5.22
CA ALA A 95 10.00 2.87 4.59
C ALA A 95 9.72 4.09 5.49
N THR A 96 8.65 4.06 6.28
CA THR A 96 8.22 5.21 7.11
C THR A 96 8.61 5.11 8.58
N ALA A 97 8.93 3.91 9.09
CA ALA A 97 9.33 3.65 10.47
C ALA A 97 10.46 4.56 10.98
N PRO A 98 11.58 4.79 10.27
CA PRO A 98 12.64 5.66 10.79
C PRO A 98 12.13 7.08 11.03
N PHE A 99 11.25 7.59 10.16
CA PHE A 99 10.66 8.93 10.31
C PHE A 99 9.62 8.97 11.44
N ALA A 100 8.79 7.92 11.55
CA ALA A 100 7.79 7.82 12.61
C ALA A 100 8.45 7.72 14.00
N LEU A 101 9.52 6.93 14.12
CA LEU A 101 10.31 6.81 15.35
C LEU A 101 11.00 8.13 15.69
N ALA A 102 11.63 8.79 14.72
CA ALA A 102 12.22 10.11 14.94
C ALA A 102 11.17 11.13 15.42
N ALA A 103 9.99 11.18 14.79
CA ALA A 103 8.91 12.06 15.19
C ALA A 103 8.37 11.74 16.60
N ALA A 104 8.22 10.47 16.95
CA ALA A 104 7.76 10.05 18.29
C ALA A 104 8.78 10.38 19.38
N LEU A 105 10.09 10.26 19.09
CA LEU A 105 11.17 10.61 20.02
C LEU A 105 11.30 12.13 20.22
N LEU A 106 11.14 12.91 19.14
CA LEU A 106 11.15 14.37 19.22
C LEU A 106 9.91 14.93 19.94
N HIS A 107 8.76 14.28 19.77
CA HIS A 107 7.47 14.75 20.26
C HIS A 107 6.68 13.66 21.01
N PRO A 108 7.10 13.27 22.22
CA PRO A 108 6.46 12.17 22.96
C PRO A 108 4.98 12.42 23.27
N ARG A 109 4.58 13.68 23.46
CA ARG A 109 3.17 14.07 23.65
C ARG A 109 2.30 13.85 22.41
N ALA A 110 2.89 13.80 21.23
CA ALA A 110 2.20 13.52 19.96
C ALA A 110 2.29 12.03 19.56
N ALA A 111 2.96 11.18 20.34
CA ALA A 111 3.17 9.77 19.99
C ALA A 111 1.86 8.96 19.88
N TRP A 112 0.78 9.37 20.56
CA TRP A 112 -0.52 8.73 20.42
C TRP A 112 -1.08 8.85 18.98
N VAL A 113 -0.69 9.89 18.24
CA VAL A 113 -1.07 10.09 16.83
C VAL A 113 -0.41 9.02 15.94
N ALA A 114 0.70 8.42 16.38
CA ALA A 114 1.31 7.30 15.67
C ALA A 114 0.34 6.11 15.56
N ALA A 115 -0.47 5.84 16.60
CA ALA A 115 -1.47 4.79 16.54
C ALA A 115 -2.56 5.09 15.51
N LEU A 116 -3.01 6.34 15.42
CA LEU A 116 -3.96 6.77 14.39
C LEU A 116 -3.36 6.67 12.99
N TRP A 117 -2.11 7.09 12.82
CA TRP A 117 -1.38 6.96 11.57
C TRP A 117 -1.25 5.48 11.15
N LEU A 118 -0.89 4.59 12.07
CA LEU A 118 -0.80 3.16 11.81
C LEU A 118 -2.15 2.57 11.40
N ALA A 119 -3.23 2.90 12.11
CA ALA A 119 -4.57 2.44 11.77
C ALA A 119 -5.01 2.94 10.38
N PHE A 120 -4.83 4.24 10.11
CA PHE A 120 -5.19 4.87 8.84
C PHE A 120 -4.40 4.28 7.66
N SER A 121 -3.07 4.22 7.76
CA SER A 121 -2.22 3.67 6.70
C SER A 121 -2.52 2.19 6.44
N THR A 122 -2.84 1.42 7.50
CA THR A 122 -3.26 0.04 7.35
C THR A 122 -4.55 -0.08 6.54
N LEU A 123 -5.57 0.72 6.87
CA LEU A 123 -6.85 0.72 6.14
C LEU A 123 -6.68 1.11 4.67
N VAL A 124 -5.89 2.15 4.40
CA VAL A 124 -5.59 2.64 3.04
C VAL A 124 -4.94 1.55 2.20
N LEU A 125 -3.88 0.90 2.72
CA LEU A 125 -3.14 -0.12 1.98
C LEU A 125 -3.95 -1.40 1.83
N LEU A 126 -4.69 -1.81 2.86
CA LEU A 126 -5.61 -2.93 2.78
C LEU A 126 -6.65 -2.69 1.68
N TYR A 127 -7.29 -1.52 1.67
CA TYR A 127 -8.26 -1.16 0.65
C TYR A 127 -7.65 -1.16 -0.76
N ALA A 128 -6.45 -0.62 -0.92
CA ALA A 128 -5.77 -0.61 -2.21
C ALA A 128 -5.51 -2.02 -2.74
N VAL A 129 -4.97 -2.91 -1.91
CA VAL A 129 -4.69 -4.30 -2.32
C VAL A 129 -5.99 -5.04 -2.63
N LEU A 130 -7.02 -4.93 -1.77
CA LEU A 130 -8.30 -5.60 -1.98
C LEU A 130 -9.02 -5.10 -3.24
N ALA A 131 -9.07 -3.78 -3.45
CA ALA A 131 -9.71 -3.19 -4.63
C ALA A 131 -9.01 -3.62 -5.93
N LYS A 132 -7.67 -3.67 -5.92
CA LYS A 132 -6.88 -4.18 -7.05
C LYS A 132 -7.28 -5.60 -7.41
N TYR A 133 -7.31 -6.52 -6.44
CA TYR A 133 -7.58 -7.93 -6.71
C TYR A 133 -9.07 -8.26 -6.95
N ALA A 134 -9.98 -7.46 -6.40
CA ALA A 134 -11.43 -7.59 -6.64
C ALA A 134 -11.85 -7.27 -8.09
N LEU A 135 -11.06 -6.42 -8.76
CA LEU A 135 -11.28 -5.98 -10.14
C LEU A 135 -10.11 -6.39 -11.04
N TYR A 136 -9.34 -7.39 -10.63
CA TYR A 136 -8.20 -7.86 -11.38
C TYR A 136 -8.65 -8.56 -12.66
N ASP A 137 -8.11 -8.08 -13.78
CA ASP A 137 -8.24 -8.64 -15.11
C ASP A 137 -6.82 -8.73 -15.73
N PRO A 138 -6.35 -9.92 -16.14
CA PRO A 138 -5.01 -10.09 -16.70
C PRO A 138 -4.82 -9.40 -18.06
N ASP A 139 -5.90 -9.17 -18.82
CA ASP A 139 -5.84 -8.58 -20.16
C ASP A 139 -5.83 -7.04 -20.10
N GLU A 140 -6.23 -6.45 -18.97
CA GLU A 140 -6.18 -5.01 -18.76
C GLU A 140 -4.94 -4.57 -17.95
N PRO A 141 -4.02 -3.77 -18.55
CA PRO A 141 -2.81 -3.33 -17.86
C PRO A 141 -3.05 -2.28 -16.76
N ARG A 142 -4.20 -1.60 -16.79
CA ARG A 142 -4.65 -0.69 -15.73
C ARG A 142 -6.05 -1.12 -15.28
N PRO A 143 -6.22 -1.53 -14.02
CA PRO A 143 -7.54 -1.89 -13.54
C PRO A 143 -8.44 -0.66 -13.48
N VAL A 144 -9.71 -0.85 -13.87
CA VAL A 144 -10.85 0.07 -13.60
C VAL A 144 -10.90 0.48 -12.11
N ALA A 145 -10.29 -0.32 -11.25
CA ALA A 145 -10.05 -0.05 -9.83
C ALA A 145 -9.40 1.32 -9.57
N SER A 146 -8.57 1.89 -10.45
CA SER A 146 -7.88 3.17 -10.16
C SER A 146 -8.83 4.33 -9.83
N THR A 147 -9.96 4.46 -10.53
CA THR A 147 -10.96 5.49 -10.26
C THR A 147 -11.78 5.17 -9.00
N VAL A 148 -12.16 3.91 -8.83
CA VAL A 148 -12.97 3.45 -7.68
C VAL A 148 -12.17 3.43 -6.37
N MET A 149 -10.86 3.19 -6.47
CA MET A 149 -9.90 3.33 -5.38
C MET A 149 -9.88 4.77 -4.87
N LEU A 150 -9.85 5.75 -5.78
CA LEU A 150 -9.85 7.17 -5.41
C LEU A 150 -11.10 7.55 -4.60
N PHE A 151 -12.28 7.07 -5.00
CA PHE A 151 -13.52 7.31 -4.25
C PHE A 151 -13.52 6.71 -2.85
N GLY A 152 -13.02 5.47 -2.69
CA GLY A 152 -12.90 4.85 -1.37
C GLY A 152 -11.86 5.54 -0.48
N LEU A 153 -10.77 6.04 -1.06
CA LEU A 153 -9.74 6.82 -0.37
C LEU A 153 -10.26 8.17 0.12
N ILE A 154 -11.09 8.85 -0.68
CA ILE A 154 -11.79 10.07 -0.27
C ILE A 154 -12.67 9.79 0.95
N GLY A 155 -13.32 8.62 0.98
CA GLY A 155 -14.13 8.24 2.13
C GLY A 155 -13.35 7.92 3.41
N PHE A 156 -12.07 7.54 3.31
CA PHE A 156 -11.19 7.44 4.49
C PHE A 156 -10.74 8.81 5.00
N LEU A 157 -10.68 9.82 4.13
CA LEU A 157 -10.28 11.19 4.50
C LEU A 157 -11.45 12.00 5.08
N LEU A 158 -12.68 11.70 4.67
CA LEU A 158 -13.90 12.39 5.11
C LEU A 158 -14.65 11.53 6.15
N PRO A 159 -14.67 11.92 7.44
CA PRO A 159 -15.32 11.14 8.49
C PRO A 159 -16.76 10.69 8.21
N PRO A 160 -17.64 11.50 7.56
CA PRO A 160 -18.99 11.06 7.22
C PRO A 160 -19.06 9.90 6.21
N LEU A 161 -18.02 9.73 5.39
CA LEU A 161 -17.95 8.72 4.33
C LEU A 161 -17.19 7.46 4.77
N LEU A 162 -16.53 7.47 5.93
CA LEU A 162 -15.86 6.30 6.51
C LEU A 162 -16.72 5.02 6.54
N PRO A 163 -17.99 5.03 6.99
CA PRO A 163 -18.79 3.81 7.02
C PRO A 163 -18.98 3.22 5.62
N VAL A 164 -19.10 4.07 4.59
CA VAL A 164 -19.22 3.62 3.19
C VAL A 164 -17.92 2.95 2.73
N SER A 165 -16.76 3.56 3.02
CA SER A 165 -15.45 2.98 2.68
C SER A 165 -15.21 1.64 3.38
N LEU A 166 -15.65 1.48 4.64
CA LEU A 166 -15.55 0.22 5.37
C LEU A 166 -16.46 -0.87 4.77
N VAL A 167 -17.67 -0.53 4.37
CA VAL A 167 -18.56 -1.49 3.68
C VAL A 167 -17.94 -1.92 2.34
N LEU A 168 -17.37 -0.99 1.58
CA LEU A 168 -16.67 -1.31 0.33
C LEU A 168 -15.45 -2.20 0.57
N LEU A 169 -14.67 -1.95 1.63
CA LEU A 169 -13.54 -2.78 2.04
C LEU A 169 -13.96 -4.25 2.22
N VAL A 170 -15.02 -4.49 2.99
CA VAL A 170 -15.53 -5.86 3.24
C VAL A 170 -16.03 -6.50 1.94
N ARG A 171 -16.80 -5.76 1.13
CA ARG A 171 -17.30 -6.27 -0.16
C ARG A 171 -16.17 -6.59 -1.13
N TYR A 172 -15.12 -5.76 -1.19
CA TYR A 172 -13.95 -6.02 -2.01
C TYR A 172 -13.10 -7.16 -1.48
N GLY A 173 -13.02 -7.38 -0.17
CA GLY A 173 -12.39 -8.57 0.40
C GLY A 173 -13.01 -9.86 -0.14
N LEU A 174 -14.33 -9.99 0.01
CA LEU A 174 -15.07 -11.16 -0.47
C LEU A 174 -15.01 -11.31 -2.00
N ARG A 175 -15.03 -10.20 -2.73
CA ARG A 175 -14.94 -10.21 -4.19
C ARG A 175 -13.54 -10.55 -4.69
N ALA A 176 -12.49 -10.06 -4.03
CA ALA A 176 -11.10 -10.34 -4.36
C ALA A 176 -10.81 -11.83 -4.25
N GLU A 177 -11.18 -12.45 -3.14
CA GLU A 177 -11.00 -13.88 -2.94
C GLU A 177 -11.72 -14.72 -4.01
N ARG A 178 -12.99 -14.39 -4.30
CA ARG A 178 -13.77 -15.07 -5.36
C ARG A 178 -13.14 -14.88 -6.74
N ASN A 179 -12.68 -13.69 -7.05
CA ASN A 179 -12.07 -13.38 -8.35
C ASN A 179 -10.73 -14.10 -8.51
N LEU A 180 -9.87 -14.08 -7.48
CA LEU A 180 -8.62 -14.82 -7.44
C LEU A 180 -8.84 -16.34 -7.53
N ASN A 181 -9.87 -16.86 -6.85
CA ASN A 181 -10.19 -18.29 -6.91
C ASN A 181 -10.52 -18.77 -8.33
N ARG A 182 -11.06 -17.89 -9.19
CA ARG A 182 -11.29 -18.21 -10.61
C ARG A 182 -10.01 -18.52 -11.36
N TYR A 183 -8.90 -17.87 -11.00
CA TYR A 183 -7.61 -18.03 -11.67
C TYR A 183 -6.66 -19.00 -10.96
N LEU A 184 -6.84 -19.20 -9.65
CA LEU A 184 -5.99 -20.03 -8.79
C LEU A 184 -6.69 -21.35 -8.40
N HIS A 185 -7.72 -21.75 -9.14
CA HIS A 185 -8.56 -22.90 -8.77
C HIS A 185 -7.78 -24.21 -8.66
N ASP A 186 -6.73 -24.37 -9.46
CA ASP A 186 -5.85 -25.55 -9.45
C ASP A 186 -5.05 -25.70 -8.14
N TYR A 187 -4.94 -24.62 -7.35
CA TYR A 187 -4.19 -24.56 -6.10
C TYR A 187 -5.07 -24.46 -4.86
N SER A 188 -6.40 -24.42 -5.00
CA SER A 188 -7.35 -24.53 -3.87
C SER A 188 -7.62 -26.00 -3.57
N ARG A 189 -6.82 -26.60 -2.68
CA ARG A 189 -7.07 -27.94 -2.12
C ARG A 189 -7.41 -27.85 -0.64
#